data_AF-A0A1B1MPL2-F1
#
_entry.id   AF-A0A1B1MPL2-F1
#
_cell.length_a   1.000
_cell.length_b   1.000
_cell.length_c   1.000
_cell.angle_alpha   90.00
_cell.angle_beta   90.00
_cell.angle_gamma   90.00
#
_symmetry.space_group_name_H-M   'P 1'
#
loop_
_entity.id
_entity.type
_entity.pdbx_description
1 polymer ?
#
loop_
_entity_poly.entity_id
_entity_poly.type
_entity_poly.pdbx_seq_one_letter_code
_entity_poly.pdbx_strand_id
1 'polypeptide(L)'
;MEVMREAGYCFADVCVAPWHEDLNAALIRKEMSAWPDDWWIVADLDEFHVYDRSLAEVAAYCEEHGFDFVEGAFLDRVSADGRLAGPLPYGREPLWRQYPLAGQLTVGLLDGRPTKVTLARGTVELDLGQHCAWTGRGVPAEEIYAQVHHFKWTASAATRLTRRVAAYSSGEWRLLHRSIVGESQRFLDHLGENGGRIDVGDPRFRFARCSLGYADYPGWEGTGPALRRRFRAYDAARREKRRTTGALE
;
A
#
# COMPACT_ATOMS: atom_id res chain seq x y z
N MET A 1 8.40 -12.03 14.93
CA MET A 1 9.50 -11.62 15.82
C MET A 1 10.78 -12.39 15.53
N GLU A 2 10.75 -13.73 15.54
CA GLU A 2 11.93 -14.57 15.28
C GLU A 2 12.54 -14.35 13.89
N VAL A 3 11.74 -14.41 12.82
CA VAL A 3 12.17 -14.17 11.44
C VAL A 3 12.92 -12.83 11.26
N MET A 4 12.43 -11.75 11.88
CA MET A 4 13.10 -10.44 11.79
C MET A 4 14.45 -10.45 12.52
N ARG A 5 14.52 -11.12 13.69
CA ARG A 5 15.77 -11.25 14.45
C ARG A 5 16.80 -12.09 13.71
N GLU A 6 16.39 -13.20 13.09
CA GLU A 6 17.26 -14.03 12.26
C GLU A 6 17.83 -13.26 11.06
N ALA A 7 17.05 -12.32 10.51
CA ALA A 7 17.48 -11.41 9.46
C ALA A 7 18.31 -10.21 9.98
N GLY A 8 18.63 -10.15 11.28
CA GLY A 8 19.43 -9.09 11.88
C GLY A 8 18.69 -7.79 12.16
N TYR A 9 17.36 -7.79 12.07
CA TYR A 9 16.52 -6.61 12.35
C TYR A 9 16.01 -6.62 13.80
N CYS A 10 15.94 -5.42 14.38
CA CYS A 10 15.28 -5.16 15.66
C CYS A 10 13.93 -4.46 15.43
N PHE A 11 13.01 -4.63 16.38
CA PHE A 11 11.77 -3.86 16.42
C PHE A 11 12.02 -2.61 17.27
N ALA A 12 11.64 -1.44 16.76
CA ALA A 12 11.67 -0.20 17.53
C ALA A 12 10.58 -0.19 18.62
N ASP A 13 9.40 -0.71 18.28
CA ASP A 13 8.27 -0.83 19.21
C ASP A 13 7.46 -2.11 18.90
N VAL A 14 6.76 -2.63 19.90
CA VAL A 14 5.85 -3.78 19.79
C VAL A 14 4.59 -3.51 20.60
N CYS A 15 3.46 -3.34 19.92
CA CYS A 15 2.16 -3.18 20.55
C CYS A 15 1.34 -4.47 20.45
N VAL A 16 0.80 -4.94 21.58
CA VAL A 16 -0.15 -6.07 21.63
C VAL A 16 -1.46 -5.55 22.24
N ALA A 17 -2.42 -5.23 21.38
CA ALA A 17 -3.72 -4.66 21.75
C ALA A 17 -4.77 -5.05 20.69
N PRO A 18 -6.09 -4.79 20.92
CA PRO A 18 -7.09 -4.86 19.86
C PRO A 18 -6.67 -4.01 18.65
N TRP A 19 -6.97 -4.50 17.45
CA TRP A 19 -6.62 -3.78 16.23
C TRP A 19 -7.49 -2.54 16.06
N HIS A 20 -6.85 -1.39 15.86
CA HIS A 20 -7.47 -0.13 15.48
C HIS A 20 -6.74 0.44 14.27
N GLU A 21 -7.49 1.00 13.32
CA GLU A 21 -6.94 1.48 12.03
C GLU A 21 -5.92 2.63 12.20
N ASP A 22 -6.04 3.41 13.26
CA ASP A 22 -5.15 4.53 13.58
C ASP A 22 -3.85 4.12 14.28
N LEU A 23 -3.75 2.88 14.78
CA LEU A 23 -2.57 2.40 15.52
C LEU A 23 -1.31 2.42 14.65
N ASN A 24 -1.38 1.90 13.43
CA ASN A 24 -0.20 1.86 12.53
C ASN A 24 0.31 3.27 12.23
N ALA A 25 -0.59 4.18 11.88
CA ALA A 25 -0.23 5.57 11.59
C ALA A 25 0.33 6.28 12.83
N ALA A 26 -0.17 5.99 14.04
CA ALA A 26 0.39 6.55 15.27
C ALA A 26 1.82 6.06 15.54
N LEU A 27 2.09 4.76 15.36
CA LEU A 27 3.43 4.18 15.52
C LEU A 27 4.41 4.73 14.49
N ILE A 28 4.01 4.78 13.20
CA ILE A 28 4.84 5.36 12.13
C ILE A 28 5.21 6.82 12.45
N ARG A 29 4.24 7.66 12.84
CA ARG A 29 4.50 9.07 13.19
C ARG A 29 5.43 9.20 14.40
N LYS A 30 5.24 8.38 15.43
CA LYS A 30 6.12 8.37 16.61
C LYS A 30 7.57 8.07 16.20
N GLU A 31 7.79 7.02 15.41
CA GLU A 31 9.15 6.64 14.98
C GLU A 31 9.76 7.68 14.04
N MET A 32 9.01 8.12 13.02
CA MET A 32 9.48 9.14 12.07
C MET A 32 9.88 10.45 12.75
N SER A 33 9.08 10.92 13.71
CA SER A 33 9.36 12.17 14.42
C SER A 33 10.56 12.11 15.36
N ALA A 34 11.05 10.92 15.72
CA ALA A 34 12.27 10.76 16.50
C ALA A 34 13.55 11.10 15.68
N TRP A 35 13.46 10.98 14.36
CA TRP A 35 14.54 11.29 13.41
C TRP A 35 13.99 12.19 12.28
N PRO A 36 13.67 13.46 12.61
CA PRO A 36 12.94 14.35 11.70
C PRO A 36 13.72 14.70 10.43
N ASP A 37 15.04 14.74 10.52
CA ASP A 37 15.94 15.08 9.41
C ASP A 37 16.22 13.89 8.49
N ASP A 38 15.89 12.66 8.90
CA ASP A 38 16.15 11.46 8.13
C ASP A 38 15.06 11.17 7.09
N TRP A 39 15.45 10.41 6.06
CA TRP A 39 14.54 9.85 5.08
C TRP A 39 14.04 8.48 5.52
N TRP A 40 12.72 8.28 5.46
CA TRP A 40 12.04 7.06 5.86
C TRP A 40 11.39 6.37 4.68
N ILE A 41 11.64 5.07 4.54
CA ILE A 41 10.85 4.21 3.64
C ILE A 41 9.66 3.70 4.44
N VAL A 42 8.45 4.02 3.98
CA VAL A 42 7.21 3.69 4.70
C VAL A 42 6.47 2.61 3.92
N ALA A 43 6.60 1.36 4.35
CA ALA A 43 6.02 0.20 3.68
C ALA A 43 5.28 -0.71 4.67
N ASP A 44 4.11 -1.22 4.28
CA ASP A 44 3.45 -2.31 5.00
C ASP A 44 4.17 -3.66 4.71
N LEU A 45 3.95 -4.68 5.55
CA LEU A 45 4.67 -5.97 5.45
C LEU A 45 4.40 -6.74 4.16
N ASP A 46 3.33 -6.42 3.44
CA ASP A 46 2.97 -6.99 2.15
C ASP A 46 3.31 -6.07 0.96
N GLU A 47 4.10 -5.02 1.17
CA GLU A 47 4.46 -4.03 0.16
C GLU A 47 5.97 -4.07 -0.18
N PHE A 48 6.30 -4.06 -1.48
CA PHE A 48 7.65 -3.89 -1.98
C PHE A 48 7.72 -2.71 -2.95
N HIS A 49 8.60 -1.76 -2.67
CA HIS A 49 8.76 -0.56 -3.51
C HIS A 49 9.79 -0.79 -4.62
N VAL A 50 9.43 -0.40 -5.84
CA VAL A 50 10.33 -0.33 -6.98
C VAL A 50 10.33 1.10 -7.51
N TYR A 51 11.52 1.68 -7.56
CA TYR A 51 11.78 3.02 -8.10
C TYR A 51 12.45 2.88 -9.47
N ASP A 52 12.38 3.95 -10.27
CA ASP A 52 13.03 4.02 -11.59
C ASP A 52 14.55 4.19 -11.51
N ARG A 53 15.05 4.52 -10.31
CA ARG A 53 16.46 4.72 -9.96
C ARG A 53 16.74 4.26 -8.53
N SER A 54 17.98 4.35 -8.06
CA SER A 54 18.30 3.95 -6.68
C SER A 54 17.66 4.87 -5.64
N LEU A 55 17.41 4.35 -4.44
CA LEU A 55 16.88 5.16 -3.32
C LEU A 55 17.79 6.35 -2.97
N ALA A 56 19.11 6.19 -3.09
CA ALA A 56 20.07 7.26 -2.85
C ALA A 56 19.90 8.41 -3.86
N GLU A 57 19.70 8.08 -5.15
CA GLU A 57 19.42 9.08 -6.19
C GLU A 57 18.05 9.74 -6.00
N VAL A 58 17.03 8.97 -5.57
CA VAL A 58 15.71 9.53 -5.25
C VAL A 58 15.81 10.54 -4.10
N ALA A 59 16.48 10.18 -3.00
CA ALA A 59 16.67 11.08 -1.87
C ALA A 59 17.45 12.33 -2.27
N ALA A 60 18.58 12.17 -2.97
CA ALA A 60 19.38 13.29 -3.45
C ALA A 60 18.58 14.23 -4.37
N TYR A 61 17.77 13.67 -5.28
CA TYR A 61 16.88 14.46 -6.14
C TYR A 61 15.89 15.29 -5.32
N CYS A 62 15.25 14.68 -4.33
CA CYS A 62 14.34 15.38 -3.43
C CYS A 62 15.03 16.52 -2.69
N GLU A 63 16.24 16.30 -2.18
CA GLU A 63 17.03 17.29 -1.46
C GLU A 63 17.43 18.48 -2.33
N GLU A 64 17.90 18.21 -3.54
CA GLU A 64 18.30 19.23 -4.50
C GLU A 64 17.12 20.13 -4.92
N HIS A 65 15.91 19.56 -5.04
CA HIS A 65 14.74 20.26 -5.57
C HIS A 65 13.75 20.75 -4.48
N GLY A 66 14.08 20.51 -3.20
CA GLY A 66 13.25 20.90 -2.05
C GLY A 66 11.92 20.15 -1.99
N PHE A 67 11.96 18.84 -2.21
CA PHE A 67 10.83 17.92 -2.00
C PHE A 67 11.02 17.13 -0.70
N ASP A 68 9.92 16.84 -0.02
CA ASP A 68 9.90 16.20 1.30
C ASP A 68 9.41 14.75 1.25
N PHE A 69 8.74 14.33 0.18
CA PHE A 69 8.23 12.97 0.03
C PHE A 69 8.03 12.54 -1.42
N VAL A 70 8.04 11.22 -1.62
CA VAL A 70 7.75 10.54 -2.89
C VAL A 70 6.52 9.66 -2.72
N GLU A 71 5.71 9.63 -3.77
CA GLU A 71 4.51 8.81 -3.82
C GLU A 71 4.66 7.65 -4.79
N GLY A 72 3.76 6.69 -4.63
CA GLY A 72 3.61 5.56 -5.52
C GLY A 72 2.17 5.07 -5.52
N ALA A 73 1.92 3.98 -6.23
CA ALA A 73 0.64 3.29 -6.16
C ALA A 73 0.79 1.77 -6.27
N PHE A 74 -0.23 1.08 -5.76
CA PHE A 74 -0.27 -0.37 -5.80
C PHE A 74 -0.25 -0.96 -7.21
N LEU A 75 0.55 -2.01 -7.33
CA LEU A 75 0.41 -3.09 -8.28
C LEU A 75 0.15 -4.37 -7.50
N ASP A 76 -1.11 -4.78 -7.46
CA ASP A 76 -1.55 -6.01 -6.79
C ASP A 76 -0.92 -7.24 -7.43
N ARG A 77 -0.24 -8.06 -6.62
CA ARG A 77 0.44 -9.27 -7.04
C ARG A 77 -0.43 -10.49 -6.79
N VAL A 78 -0.67 -11.27 -7.84
CA VAL A 78 -1.50 -12.49 -7.79
C VAL A 78 -0.82 -13.65 -8.52
N SER A 79 -1.23 -14.88 -8.16
CA SER A 79 -0.80 -16.10 -8.83
C SER A 79 -1.29 -16.13 -10.28
N ALA A 80 -0.61 -16.90 -11.14
CA ALA A 80 -0.90 -16.95 -12.58
C ALA A 80 -2.33 -17.41 -12.91
N ASP A 81 -2.95 -18.19 -12.02
CA ASP A 81 -4.27 -18.79 -12.20
C ASP A 81 -5.30 -18.27 -11.16
N GLY A 82 -4.97 -17.17 -10.49
CA GLY A 82 -5.85 -16.51 -9.52
C GLY A 82 -6.05 -17.25 -8.21
N ARG A 83 -5.35 -18.37 -7.94
CA ARG A 83 -5.42 -19.05 -6.65
C ARG A 83 -4.85 -18.18 -5.55
N LEU A 84 -5.53 -18.21 -4.41
CA LEU A 84 -4.99 -17.74 -3.15
C LEU A 84 -4.01 -18.80 -2.61
N ALA A 85 -2.76 -18.73 -3.07
CA ALA A 85 -1.68 -19.59 -2.59
C ALA A 85 -0.95 -18.92 -1.41
N GLY A 86 -0.39 -19.71 -0.50
CA GLY A 86 0.54 -19.19 0.50
C GLY A 86 1.92 -19.02 -0.14
N PRO A 87 2.74 -18.06 0.33
CA PRO A 87 4.12 -17.98 -0.13
C PRO A 87 4.88 -19.27 0.27
N LEU A 88 5.74 -19.74 -0.64
CA LEU A 88 6.69 -20.81 -0.35
C LEU A 88 7.69 -20.37 0.73
N PRO A 89 8.33 -21.32 1.43
CA PRO A 89 9.39 -21.02 2.38
C PRO A 89 10.48 -20.11 1.79
N TYR A 90 11.08 -19.26 2.61
CA TYR A 90 12.16 -18.36 2.23
C TYR A 90 13.28 -19.10 1.46
N GLY A 91 13.81 -18.46 0.42
CA GLY A 91 14.88 -19.01 -0.42
C GLY A 91 14.46 -20.06 -1.45
N ARG A 92 13.22 -20.57 -1.42
CA ARG A 92 12.74 -21.55 -2.42
C ARG A 92 12.54 -20.92 -3.80
N GLU A 93 11.81 -19.82 -3.83
CA GLU A 93 11.52 -19.08 -5.06
C GLU A 93 11.20 -17.63 -4.70
N PRO A 94 11.66 -16.63 -5.47
CA PRO A 94 11.30 -15.24 -5.19
C PRO A 94 9.79 -14.99 -5.38
N LEU A 95 9.23 -14.09 -4.57
CA LEU A 95 7.79 -13.80 -4.54
C LEU A 95 7.23 -13.40 -5.92
N TRP A 96 7.97 -12.62 -6.71
CA TRP A 96 7.50 -12.18 -8.04
C TRP A 96 7.39 -13.32 -9.05
N ARG A 97 7.99 -14.50 -8.81
CA ARG A 97 7.74 -15.70 -9.63
C ARG A 97 6.54 -16.50 -9.13
N GLN A 98 6.33 -16.53 -7.82
CA GLN A 98 5.17 -17.17 -7.21
C GLN A 98 3.85 -16.42 -7.50
N TYR A 99 3.92 -15.09 -7.55
CA TYR A 99 2.81 -14.18 -7.89
C TYR A 99 3.18 -13.37 -9.13
N PRO A 100 3.20 -13.97 -10.34
CA PRO A 100 3.80 -13.38 -11.53
C PRO A 100 2.95 -12.30 -12.20
N LEU A 101 1.68 -12.17 -11.82
CA LEU A 101 0.80 -11.14 -12.36
C LEU A 101 0.80 -9.93 -11.44
N ALA A 102 0.95 -8.74 -12.03
CA ALA A 102 0.79 -7.44 -11.38
C ALA A 102 -0.40 -6.72 -12.03
N GLY A 103 -1.22 -6.02 -11.24
CA GLY A 103 -2.40 -5.31 -11.77
C GLY A 103 -3.07 -4.39 -10.77
N GLN A 104 -4.27 -3.93 -11.10
CA GLN A 104 -5.02 -2.88 -10.43
C GLN A 104 -6.26 -3.46 -9.70
N LEU A 105 -6.09 -4.57 -8.98
CA LEU A 105 -7.21 -5.25 -8.31
C LEU A 105 -7.85 -4.35 -7.23
N THR A 106 -7.04 -3.62 -6.47
CA THR A 106 -7.50 -2.74 -5.39
C THR A 106 -8.46 -1.67 -5.92
N VAL A 107 -8.11 -0.98 -7.00
CA VAL A 107 -8.99 0.04 -7.58
C VAL A 107 -10.09 -0.56 -8.47
N GLY A 108 -9.80 -1.67 -9.17
CA GLY A 108 -10.71 -2.29 -10.14
C GLY A 108 -11.82 -3.15 -9.53
N LEU A 109 -11.58 -3.75 -8.36
CA LEU A 109 -12.56 -4.57 -7.64
C LEU A 109 -13.04 -3.91 -6.36
N LEU A 110 -12.11 -3.39 -5.54
CA LEU A 110 -12.44 -2.93 -4.20
C LEU A 110 -12.90 -1.48 -4.20
N ASP A 111 -12.73 -0.72 -5.28
CA ASP A 111 -12.80 0.76 -5.25
C ASP A 111 -11.94 1.36 -4.12
N GLY A 112 -10.87 0.64 -3.76
CA GLY A 112 -9.93 1.00 -2.72
C GLY A 112 -8.92 2.01 -3.23
N ARG A 113 -8.33 2.76 -2.31
CA ARG A 113 -7.31 3.74 -2.61
C ARG A 113 -5.94 3.06 -2.83
N PRO A 114 -5.32 3.17 -4.03
CA PRO A 114 -4.07 2.50 -4.32
C PRO A 114 -2.83 3.36 -4.03
N THR A 115 -2.99 4.68 -3.81
CA THR A 115 -1.86 5.59 -3.63
C THR A 115 -1.18 5.39 -2.30
N LYS A 116 0.14 5.58 -2.25
CA LYS A 116 0.97 5.47 -1.05
C LYS A 116 2.03 6.57 -1.05
N VAL A 117 2.43 7.03 0.13
CA VAL A 117 3.69 7.73 0.34
C VAL A 117 4.73 6.67 0.64
N THR A 118 5.73 6.52 -0.22
CA THR A 118 6.69 5.41 -0.18
C THR A 118 8.04 5.80 0.42
N LEU A 119 8.36 7.09 0.37
CA LEU A 119 9.54 7.72 0.94
C LEU A 119 9.15 9.10 1.50
N ALA A 120 9.55 9.45 2.71
CA ALA A 120 9.25 10.76 3.30
C ALA A 120 10.30 11.19 4.32
N ARG A 121 10.51 12.51 4.47
CA ARG A 121 11.22 13.08 5.61
C ARG A 121 10.48 12.78 6.92
N GLY A 122 11.22 12.64 8.03
CA GLY A 122 10.64 12.35 9.34
C GLY A 122 9.65 13.42 9.84
N THR A 123 9.74 14.65 9.33
CA THR A 123 8.80 15.76 9.61
C THR A 123 7.47 15.69 8.84
N VAL A 124 7.33 14.80 7.87
CA VAL A 124 6.12 14.70 7.04
C VAL A 124 5.02 13.96 7.81
N GLU A 125 3.86 14.58 7.93
CA GLU A 125 2.69 13.98 8.54
C GLU A 125 1.96 13.09 7.53
N LEU A 126 1.71 11.82 7.86
CA LEU A 126 1.05 10.88 6.95
C LEU A 126 -0.42 10.61 7.34
N ASP A 127 -1.26 10.38 6.33
CA ASP A 127 -2.63 9.89 6.45
C ASP A 127 -2.69 8.43 6.96
N LEU A 128 -3.87 7.99 7.38
CA LEU A 128 -4.17 6.58 7.61
C LEU A 128 -3.88 5.76 6.34
N GLY A 129 -3.26 4.60 6.51
CA GLY A 129 -2.82 3.79 5.36
C GLY A 129 -1.79 4.49 4.48
N GLN A 130 -1.19 5.59 4.96
CA GLN A 130 -0.12 6.37 4.34
C GLN A 130 -0.46 6.71 2.89
N HIS A 131 -1.75 6.90 2.61
CA HIS A 131 -2.25 7.05 1.26
C HIS A 131 -1.94 8.42 0.64
N CYS A 132 -1.70 9.42 1.49
CA CYS A 132 -1.12 10.72 1.16
C CYS A 132 -0.38 11.30 2.38
N ALA A 133 0.44 12.33 2.12
CA ALA A 133 1.09 13.14 3.14
C ALA A 133 0.28 14.42 3.39
N TRP A 134 0.06 14.84 4.62
CA TRP A 134 -0.66 16.07 4.96
C TRP A 134 0.20 17.34 4.90
N THR A 135 1.48 17.21 5.18
CA THR A 135 2.47 18.29 5.15
C THR A 135 3.57 17.98 4.14
N GLY A 136 4.46 18.96 3.92
CA GLY A 136 5.57 18.82 2.98
C GLY A 136 5.15 18.96 1.51
N ARG A 137 6.17 18.96 0.65
CA ARG A 137 6.05 19.08 -0.79
C ARG A 137 6.42 17.76 -1.46
N GLY A 138 5.45 17.15 -2.14
CA GLY A 138 5.68 15.89 -2.86
C GLY A 138 6.37 16.11 -4.20
N VAL A 139 7.22 15.16 -4.59
CA VAL A 139 7.73 15.09 -5.97
C VAL A 139 6.55 14.92 -6.95
N PRO A 140 6.52 15.63 -8.08
CA PRO A 140 5.53 15.39 -9.12
C PRO A 140 5.58 13.93 -9.61
N ALA A 141 4.41 13.31 -9.79
CA ALA A 141 4.31 11.91 -10.20
C ALA A 141 4.90 11.65 -11.60
N GLU A 142 5.00 12.70 -12.42
CA GLU A 142 5.65 12.66 -13.73
C GLU A 142 7.19 12.60 -13.64
N GLU A 143 7.77 12.95 -12.49
CA GLU A 143 9.24 12.95 -12.26
C GLU A 143 9.71 11.69 -11.54
N ILE A 144 9.06 11.34 -10.42
CA ILE A 144 9.35 10.12 -9.64
C ILE A 144 8.03 9.56 -9.09
N TYR A 145 7.72 8.31 -9.42
CA TYR A 145 6.53 7.64 -8.90
C TYR A 145 6.72 6.13 -8.71
N ALA A 146 6.81 5.69 -7.46
CA ALA A 146 7.17 4.32 -7.15
C ALA A 146 6.06 3.31 -7.48
N GLN A 147 6.45 2.12 -7.96
CA GLN A 147 5.56 0.96 -7.94
C GLN A 147 5.54 0.38 -6.54
N VAL A 148 4.34 0.10 -6.02
CA VAL A 148 4.17 -0.60 -4.74
C VAL A 148 3.62 -1.98 -5.04
N HIS A 149 4.50 -2.97 -5.20
CA HIS A 149 4.10 -4.37 -5.43
C HIS A 149 3.46 -4.92 -4.16
N HIS A 150 2.16 -5.21 -4.23
CA HIS A 150 1.31 -5.51 -3.07
C HIS A 150 0.92 -7.00 -3.04
N PHE A 151 1.49 -7.76 -2.11
CA PHE A 151 1.38 -9.22 -1.97
C PHE A 151 0.33 -9.64 -0.94
N LYS A 152 -0.83 -8.97 -0.94
CA LYS A 152 -1.91 -9.22 0.02
C LYS A 152 -2.67 -10.53 -0.23
N TRP A 153 -2.77 -10.94 -1.49
CA TRP A 153 -3.73 -11.94 -1.98
C TRP A 153 -3.23 -13.37 -1.85
N THR A 154 -2.96 -13.77 -0.60
CA THR A 154 -2.42 -15.09 -0.24
C THR A 154 -3.51 -16.06 0.26
N ALA A 155 -3.16 -17.32 0.53
CA ALA A 155 -4.08 -18.35 1.02
C ALA A 155 -4.92 -17.96 2.24
N SER A 156 -4.41 -17.07 3.10
CA SER A 156 -5.14 -16.59 4.28
C SER A 156 -6.04 -15.39 4.02
N ALA A 157 -6.03 -14.82 2.80
CA ALA A 157 -6.72 -13.57 2.49
C ALA A 157 -8.23 -13.65 2.75
N ALA A 158 -8.90 -14.71 2.27
CA ALA A 158 -10.33 -14.89 2.49
C ALA A 158 -10.67 -14.95 3.99
N THR A 159 -9.96 -15.79 4.76
CA THR A 159 -10.15 -15.91 6.22
C THR A 159 -9.90 -14.58 6.94
N ARG A 160 -8.83 -13.85 6.60
CA ARG A 160 -8.52 -12.55 7.19
C ARG A 160 -9.62 -11.52 6.90
N LEU A 161 -10.13 -11.48 5.67
CA LEU A 161 -11.18 -10.54 5.27
C LEU A 161 -12.54 -10.91 5.87
N THR A 162 -12.90 -12.19 5.97
CA THR A 162 -14.09 -12.63 6.70
C THR A 162 -14.02 -12.21 8.18
N ARG A 163 -12.88 -12.42 8.84
CA ARG A 163 -12.68 -11.95 10.23
C ARG A 163 -12.80 -10.44 10.33
N ARG A 164 -12.20 -9.70 9.39
CA ARG A 164 -12.28 -8.24 9.35
C ARG A 164 -13.73 -7.77 9.22
N VAL A 165 -14.52 -8.34 8.31
CA VAL A 165 -15.95 -8.02 8.15
C VAL A 165 -16.70 -8.29 9.46
N ALA A 166 -16.51 -9.47 10.07
CA ALA A 166 -17.17 -9.83 11.31
C ALA A 166 -16.81 -8.89 12.47
N ALA A 167 -15.53 -8.58 12.67
CA ALA A 167 -15.05 -7.75 13.78
C ALA A 167 -15.51 -6.29 13.68
N TYR A 168 -15.56 -5.72 12.47
CA TYR A 168 -16.13 -4.38 12.30
C TYR A 168 -17.65 -4.37 12.43
N SER A 169 -18.34 -5.39 11.90
CA SER A 169 -19.81 -5.46 11.95
C SER A 169 -20.34 -5.70 13.36
N SER A 170 -19.56 -6.39 14.20
CA SER A 170 -19.90 -6.63 15.62
C SER A 170 -19.54 -5.46 16.54
N GLY A 171 -18.73 -4.50 16.08
CA GLY A 171 -18.18 -3.43 16.90
C GLY A 171 -17.00 -3.86 17.78
N GLU A 172 -16.47 -5.08 17.61
CA GLU A 172 -15.21 -5.52 18.26
C GLU A 172 -14.06 -4.57 17.88
N TRP A 173 -13.99 -4.19 16.60
CA TRP A 173 -13.02 -3.22 16.10
C TRP A 173 -13.71 -1.88 15.85
N ARG A 174 -13.05 -0.80 16.29
CA ARG A 174 -13.47 0.58 15.99
C ARG A 174 -13.40 0.81 14.48
N LEU A 175 -14.55 1.05 13.88
CA LEU A 175 -14.69 1.37 12.47
C LEU A 175 -14.45 2.87 12.26
N LEU A 176 -13.37 3.25 11.57
CA LEU A 176 -13.13 4.64 11.18
C LEU A 176 -13.80 4.95 9.84
N HIS A 177 -13.71 4.01 8.90
CA HIS A 177 -14.27 4.17 7.56
C HIS A 177 -15.17 3.00 7.16
N ARG A 178 -16.45 3.29 6.90
CA ARG A 178 -17.42 2.29 6.42
C ARG A 178 -17.01 1.60 5.12
N SER A 179 -16.17 2.24 4.29
CA SER A 179 -15.72 1.66 3.02
C SER A 179 -14.96 0.34 3.20
N ILE A 180 -14.24 0.16 4.31
CA ILE A 180 -13.36 -1.00 4.55
C ILE A 180 -14.14 -2.32 4.61
N VAL A 181 -15.35 -2.29 5.19
CA VAL A 181 -16.24 -3.48 5.20
C VAL A 181 -16.70 -3.78 3.78
N GLY A 182 -17.10 -2.75 3.03
CA GLY A 182 -17.51 -2.89 1.63
C GLY A 182 -16.39 -3.39 0.72
N GLU A 183 -15.16 -2.91 0.90
CA GLU A 183 -13.97 -3.40 0.19
C GLU A 183 -13.74 -4.89 0.45
N SER A 184 -13.80 -5.28 1.73
CA SER A 184 -13.60 -6.67 2.13
C SER A 184 -14.71 -7.58 1.58
N GLN A 185 -15.96 -7.12 1.61
CA GLN A 185 -17.11 -7.85 1.10
C GLN A 185 -17.04 -8.04 -0.42
N ARG A 186 -16.72 -6.97 -1.19
CA ARG A 186 -16.54 -7.06 -2.65
C ARG A 186 -15.52 -8.10 -3.06
N PHE A 187 -14.42 -8.23 -2.32
CA PHE A 187 -13.44 -9.28 -2.58
C PHE A 187 -13.97 -10.68 -2.30
N LEU A 188 -14.68 -10.87 -1.18
CA LEU A 188 -15.27 -12.16 -0.82
C LEU A 188 -16.36 -12.59 -1.81
N ASP A 189 -17.20 -11.67 -2.25
CA ASP A 189 -18.24 -11.89 -3.25
C ASP A 189 -17.60 -12.34 -4.58
N HIS A 190 -16.55 -11.63 -5.02
CA HIS A 190 -15.79 -12.00 -6.22
C HIS A 190 -15.22 -13.42 -6.13
N LEU A 191 -14.64 -13.82 -5.00
CA LEU A 191 -14.18 -15.19 -4.83
C LEU A 191 -15.34 -16.19 -4.91
N GLY A 192 -16.49 -15.88 -4.30
CA GLY A 192 -17.67 -16.73 -4.35
C GLY A 192 -18.18 -16.96 -5.77
N GLU A 193 -18.21 -15.90 -6.58
CA GLU A 193 -18.63 -15.93 -7.99
C GLU A 193 -17.63 -16.66 -8.90
N ASN A 194 -16.34 -16.66 -8.52
CA ASN A 194 -15.25 -17.18 -9.34
C ASN A 194 -14.60 -18.47 -8.78
N GLY A 195 -15.37 -19.28 -8.06
CA GLY A 195 -14.91 -20.60 -7.60
C GLY A 195 -13.71 -20.55 -6.65
N GLY A 196 -13.64 -19.52 -5.81
CA GLY A 196 -12.56 -19.29 -4.84
C GLY A 196 -11.28 -18.70 -5.44
N ARG A 197 -11.35 -18.10 -6.64
CA ARG A 197 -10.20 -17.56 -7.35
C ARG A 197 -10.42 -16.10 -7.73
N ILE A 198 -9.32 -15.39 -7.93
CA ILE A 198 -9.34 -14.09 -8.60
C ILE A 198 -9.47 -14.35 -10.10
N ASP A 199 -10.52 -13.84 -10.74
CA ASP A 199 -10.58 -13.80 -12.21
C ASP A 199 -9.46 -12.92 -12.79
N VAL A 200 -8.34 -13.55 -13.14
CA VAL A 200 -7.18 -12.88 -13.74
C VAL A 200 -7.42 -12.43 -15.18
N GLY A 201 -8.51 -12.87 -15.81
CA GLY A 201 -8.92 -12.46 -17.15
C GLY A 201 -9.77 -11.20 -17.18
N ASP A 202 -10.25 -10.72 -16.02
CA ASP A 202 -11.09 -9.52 -15.96
C ASP A 202 -10.30 -8.27 -16.41
N PRO A 203 -10.73 -7.59 -17.49
CA PRO A 203 -10.01 -6.44 -18.03
C PRO A 203 -9.98 -5.24 -17.08
N ARG A 204 -10.87 -5.18 -16.08
CA ARG A 204 -10.86 -4.13 -15.04
C ARG A 204 -9.58 -4.19 -14.21
N PHE A 205 -9.01 -5.37 -14.01
CA PHE A 205 -7.83 -5.56 -13.15
C PHE A 205 -6.53 -5.32 -13.90
N ARG A 206 -6.54 -5.31 -15.24
CA ARG A 206 -5.35 -4.98 -16.06
C ARG A 206 -4.11 -5.76 -15.65
N PHE A 207 -4.29 -7.06 -15.38
CA PHE A 207 -3.18 -7.93 -15.00
C PHE A 207 -2.21 -8.13 -16.17
N ALA A 208 -0.92 -8.05 -15.90
CA ALA A 208 0.15 -8.36 -16.83
C ALA A 208 1.26 -9.14 -16.09
N ARG A 209 2.02 -9.96 -16.83
CA ARG A 209 3.22 -10.59 -16.26
C ARG A 209 4.23 -9.49 -15.94
N CYS A 210 4.79 -9.52 -14.74
CA CYS A 210 5.70 -8.50 -14.25
C CYS A 210 6.75 -9.13 -13.34
N SER A 211 8.03 -8.80 -13.52
CA SER A 211 9.06 -9.08 -12.51
C SER A 211 9.18 -7.88 -11.55
N LEU A 212 10.40 -7.43 -11.25
CA LEU A 212 10.69 -6.32 -10.32
C LEU A 212 11.37 -5.13 -11.00
N GLY A 213 11.64 -5.19 -12.29
CA GLY A 213 12.12 -4.04 -13.03
C GLY A 213 11.03 -2.98 -13.11
N TYR A 214 11.40 -1.71 -12.96
CA TYR A 214 10.45 -0.60 -13.03
C TYR A 214 9.72 -0.54 -14.39
N ALA A 215 10.37 -0.97 -15.49
CA ALA A 215 9.75 -1.03 -16.81
C ALA A 215 8.91 -2.29 -17.08
N ASP A 216 8.85 -3.25 -16.13
CA ASP A 216 8.24 -4.56 -16.39
C ASP A 216 6.71 -4.52 -16.48
N TYR A 217 6.05 -3.64 -15.73
CA TYR A 217 4.60 -3.46 -15.83
C TYR A 217 4.28 -2.55 -17.03
N PRO A 218 3.54 -3.04 -18.04
CA PRO A 218 3.31 -2.28 -19.27
C PRO A 218 2.61 -0.94 -19.01
N GLY A 219 3.21 0.15 -19.47
CA GLY A 219 2.63 1.49 -19.39
C GLY A 219 2.55 2.06 -17.97
N TRP A 220 3.41 1.63 -17.05
CA TRP A 220 3.48 2.17 -15.69
C TRP A 220 3.63 3.70 -15.66
N GLU A 221 4.50 4.26 -16.51
CA GLU A 221 4.75 5.71 -16.61
C GLU A 221 3.48 6.54 -16.85
N GLY A 222 2.50 5.98 -17.56
CA GLY A 222 1.18 6.61 -17.72
C GLY A 222 0.19 6.22 -16.62
N THR A 223 0.24 4.96 -16.19
CA THR A 223 -0.71 4.37 -15.23
C THR A 223 -0.57 4.96 -13.83
N GLY A 224 0.66 5.03 -13.29
CA GLY A 224 0.91 5.56 -11.96
C GLY A 224 0.39 6.98 -11.77
N PRO A 225 0.81 7.96 -12.61
CA PRO A 225 0.27 9.31 -12.57
C PRO A 225 -1.25 9.39 -12.79
N ALA A 226 -1.83 8.52 -13.62
CA ALA A 226 -3.29 8.46 -13.79
C ALA A 226 -4.01 8.02 -12.50
N LEU A 227 -3.47 7.03 -11.79
CA LEU A 227 -3.97 6.60 -10.49
C LEU A 227 -3.88 7.74 -9.47
N ARG A 228 -2.77 8.47 -9.41
CA ARG A 228 -2.64 9.67 -8.56
C ARG A 228 -3.70 10.72 -8.88
N ARG A 229 -3.87 11.05 -10.17
CA ARG A 229 -4.84 12.07 -10.61
C ARG A 229 -6.28 11.74 -10.20
N ARG A 230 -6.67 10.46 -10.19
CA ARG A 230 -8.00 10.01 -9.75
C ARG A 230 -8.36 10.47 -8.33
N PHE A 231 -7.37 10.57 -7.43
CA PHE A 231 -7.59 10.91 -6.02
C PHE A 231 -7.23 12.36 -5.66
N ARG A 232 -6.68 13.15 -6.60
CA ARG A 232 -6.22 14.52 -6.33
C ARG A 232 -7.32 15.44 -5.78
N ALA A 233 -8.52 15.40 -6.36
CA ALA A 233 -9.63 16.23 -5.91
C ALA A 233 -10.13 15.82 -4.52
N TYR A 234 -10.19 14.50 -4.27
CA TYR A 234 -10.53 13.93 -2.97
C TYR A 234 -9.53 14.37 -1.88
N ASP A 235 -8.23 14.32 -2.18
CA ASP A 235 -7.18 14.78 -1.26
C ASP A 235 -7.25 16.27 -0.98
N ALA A 236 -7.48 17.09 -2.01
CA ALA A 236 -7.63 18.53 -1.84
C ALA A 236 -8.81 18.87 -0.90
N ALA A 237 -9.95 18.19 -1.08
CA ALA A 237 -11.11 18.37 -0.20
C ALA A 237 -10.82 17.95 1.25
N ARG A 238 -10.12 16.83 1.47
CA ARG A 238 -9.74 16.39 2.83
C ARG A 238 -8.73 17.33 3.49
N ARG A 239 -7.75 17.85 2.75
CA ARG A 239 -6.81 18.86 3.27
C ARG A 239 -7.52 20.13 3.72
N GLU A 240 -8.46 20.61 2.92
CA GLU A 240 -9.21 21.82 3.25
C GLU A 240 -10.12 21.61 4.47
N LYS A 241 -10.78 20.44 4.56
CA LYS A 241 -11.55 20.06 5.75
C LYS A 241 -10.64 20.00 6.99
N ARG A 242 -9.47 19.35 6.89
CA ARG A 242 -8.51 19.27 8.01
C ARG A 242 -8.06 20.67 8.47
N ARG A 243 -7.78 21.58 7.53
CA ARG A 243 -7.37 22.96 7.82
C ARG A 243 -8.48 23.75 8.54
N THR A 244 -9.74 23.50 8.20
CA THR A 244 -10.89 24.23 8.76
C THR A 244 -11.40 23.66 10.07
N THR A 245 -11.34 22.34 10.27
CA THR A 245 -11.92 21.68 11.46
C THR A 245 -10.89 21.14 12.44
N GLY A 246 -9.62 21.03 12.04
CA GLY A 246 -8.57 20.37 12.83
C GLY A 246 -8.73 18.85 12.97
N ALA A 247 -9.78 18.25 12.40
CA ALA A 247 -10.07 16.84 12.55
C ALA A 247 -9.39 15.98 11.46
N LEU A 248 -8.74 14.90 11.89
CA LEU A 248 -8.35 13.76 11.06
C LEU A 248 -9.53 12.78 11.09
N GLU A 249 -10.29 12.68 9.99
CA GLU A 249 -11.14 11.51 9.75
C GLU A 249 -10.32 10.43 9.07
#